data_AF-A0A1B9F4D3-F1
#
_entry.id   AF-A0A1B9F4D3-F1
#
_cell.length_a   1.000
_cell.length_b   1.000
_cell.length_c   1.000
_cell.angle_alpha   90.00
_cell.angle_beta   90.00
_cell.angle_gamma   90.00
#
_symmetry.space_group_name_H-M   'P 1'
#
loop_
_entity.id
_entity.type
_entity.pdbx_description
1 polymer ?
#
loop_
_entity_poly.entity_id
_entity_poly.type
_entity_poly.pdbx_seq_one_letter_code
_entity_poly.pdbx_strand_id
1 'polypeptide(L)'
;MVLNNLKWGLIISVLNIFLFLSEPMAIAGDSVINLKSITHSEGERSNVNEITVTWDGSNVTNLDGYAILWDNDQNSIPSSNNKLPKTVTQTSSGALPDGTWYFHIRPILSAPPLLGQVSTIGPFIIVTTPVVDSWTPATPKPGDSVTLSGFNLKEGIQIEIYADSEMTDLRATVSNIFVISGDETHASFTVPQNLSPGTYYLSLQNSDGKKGIVGNFKIITNRVLDVDGDGKTDALTDGLLILRYLFGFRGQALISQAVSQLATRTSSSDIETFLLNYSQMLDIDGNGKIDALTDGLLILRYLFGFRGNALCDRAIAVDAIRSQSIDIENYIKSIY
;
A
#
# COMPACT_ATOMS: atom_id res chain seq x y z
N MET A 1 48.95 26.92 -51.84
CA MET A 1 49.30 25.83 -52.77
C MET A 1 49.28 24.54 -51.94
N VAL A 2 48.12 23.93 -51.65
CA VAL A 2 47.23 23.08 -52.48
C VAL A 2 47.78 21.66 -52.73
N LEU A 3 47.22 20.70 -51.95
CA LEU A 3 46.74 19.31 -52.24
C LEU A 3 47.66 18.07 -52.43
N ASN A 4 47.33 17.02 -51.64
CA ASN A 4 47.00 15.59 -52.00
C ASN A 4 48.10 14.63 -52.51
N ASN A 5 48.11 13.30 -52.28
CA ASN A 5 47.18 12.33 -51.68
C ASN A 5 47.89 10.96 -51.46
N LEU A 6 47.36 10.12 -50.55
CA LEU A 6 47.70 8.70 -50.32
C LEU A 6 47.43 7.77 -51.53
N LYS A 7 48.17 6.63 -51.63
CA LYS A 7 47.61 5.25 -51.68
C LYS A 7 48.68 4.11 -51.70
N TRP A 8 48.60 3.27 -50.66
CA TRP A 8 48.78 1.80 -50.52
C TRP A 8 49.40 0.91 -51.63
N GLY A 9 50.28 -0.03 -51.23
CA GLY A 9 50.26 -1.43 -51.73
C GLY A 9 51.58 -2.23 -51.85
N LEU A 10 51.80 -3.15 -50.89
CA LEU A 10 52.47 -4.49 -50.95
C LEU A 10 53.94 -4.67 -51.39
N ILE A 11 54.75 -5.38 -50.57
CA ILE A 11 55.38 -6.71 -50.86
C ILE A 11 56.28 -7.21 -49.69
N ILE A 12 55.85 -8.36 -49.12
CA ILE A 12 56.58 -9.54 -48.58
C ILE A 12 57.50 -9.44 -47.33
N SER A 13 57.09 -10.14 -46.26
CA SER A 13 57.92 -11.16 -45.60
C SER A 13 57.06 -12.15 -44.81
N VAL A 14 57.15 -13.42 -45.20
CA VAL A 14 56.49 -14.57 -44.61
C VAL A 14 57.33 -15.05 -43.43
N LEU A 15 57.00 -14.67 -42.20
CA LEU A 15 57.37 -15.42 -40.99
C LEU A 15 56.62 -14.89 -39.76
N ASN A 16 55.45 -15.45 -39.47
CA ASN A 16 54.98 -15.81 -38.12
C ASN A 16 53.57 -16.38 -38.22
N ILE A 17 53.56 -17.69 -38.38
CA ILE A 17 52.42 -18.58 -38.23
C ILE A 17 51.83 -18.38 -36.82
N PHE A 18 50.52 -18.11 -36.79
CA PHE A 18 49.57 -18.41 -35.73
C PHE A 18 50.09 -18.44 -34.27
N LEU A 19 49.84 -17.34 -33.56
CA LEU A 19 49.54 -17.38 -32.12
C LEU A 19 48.36 -16.44 -31.85
N PHE A 20 47.21 -16.75 -32.45
CA PHE A 20 45.97 -16.56 -31.71
C PHE A 20 46.01 -17.59 -30.58
N LEU A 21 46.42 -17.17 -29.38
CA LEU A 21 45.93 -17.84 -28.17
C LEU A 21 44.43 -17.47 -28.07
N SER A 22 43.62 -18.07 -28.93
CA SER A 22 42.27 -18.40 -28.53
C SER A 22 42.45 -19.36 -27.37
N GLU A 23 42.11 -18.93 -26.17
CA GLU A 23 41.95 -19.85 -25.04
C GLU A 23 41.18 -21.07 -25.55
N PRO A 24 41.64 -22.30 -25.26
CA PRO A 24 40.90 -23.48 -25.65
C PRO A 24 39.50 -23.35 -25.07
N MET A 25 38.51 -23.16 -25.95
CA MET A 25 37.09 -23.15 -25.60
C MET A 25 36.82 -24.37 -24.72
N ALA A 26 36.45 -24.13 -23.47
CA ALA A 26 35.70 -25.11 -22.71
C ALA A 26 34.52 -25.55 -23.58
N ILE A 27 34.41 -26.85 -23.82
CA ILE A 27 33.27 -27.42 -24.56
C ILE A 27 32.00 -27.00 -23.80
N ALA A 28 31.13 -26.26 -24.48
CA ALA A 28 29.98 -25.52 -23.95
C ALA A 28 28.79 -26.41 -23.49
N GLY A 29 29.03 -27.51 -22.78
CA GLY A 29 27.99 -28.49 -22.44
C GLY A 29 27.76 -28.80 -20.96
N ASP A 30 28.78 -28.63 -20.11
CA ASP A 30 28.68 -29.09 -18.72
C ASP A 30 28.09 -28.00 -17.81
N SER A 31 26.86 -28.24 -17.36
CA SER A 31 26.15 -27.49 -16.33
C SER A 31 25.70 -28.43 -15.21
N VAL A 32 25.36 -27.87 -14.06
CA VAL A 32 24.71 -28.66 -13.01
C VAL A 32 23.29 -29.04 -13.44
N ILE A 33 22.80 -30.17 -12.96
CA ILE A 33 21.42 -30.64 -13.16
C ILE A 33 20.66 -30.60 -11.83
N ASN A 34 19.33 -30.75 -11.90
CA ASN A 34 18.45 -30.77 -10.72
C ASN A 34 18.61 -29.56 -9.79
N LEU A 35 19.00 -28.40 -10.33
CA LEU A 35 19.09 -27.15 -9.59
C LEU A 35 17.69 -26.75 -9.11
N LYS A 36 17.50 -26.65 -7.80
CA LYS A 36 16.23 -26.27 -7.17
C LYS A 36 16.43 -25.62 -5.82
N SER A 37 15.48 -24.78 -5.41
CA SER A 37 15.33 -24.40 -4.01
C SER A 37 14.57 -25.48 -3.23
N ILE A 38 14.95 -25.68 -1.97
CA ILE A 38 14.24 -26.58 -1.04
C ILE A 38 13.48 -25.83 0.05
N THR A 39 13.58 -24.50 0.05
CA THR A 39 12.99 -23.62 1.08
C THR A 39 12.01 -22.60 0.50
N HIS A 40 12.12 -22.32 -0.80
CA HIS A 40 11.37 -21.26 -1.48
C HIS A 40 10.83 -21.76 -2.81
N SER A 41 9.65 -21.26 -3.18
CA SER A 41 9.09 -21.41 -4.51
C SER A 41 9.47 -20.19 -5.37
N GLU A 42 9.76 -20.41 -6.65
CA GLU A 42 10.07 -19.32 -7.58
C GLU A 42 8.84 -18.44 -7.80
N GLY A 43 9.02 -17.12 -7.77
CA GLY A 43 7.97 -16.12 -7.96
C GLY A 43 7.07 -15.86 -6.75
N GLU A 44 7.16 -16.67 -5.69
CA GLU A 44 6.35 -16.51 -4.49
C GLU A 44 7.05 -15.64 -3.44
N ARG A 45 6.28 -14.82 -2.72
CA ARG A 45 6.78 -14.03 -1.58
C ARG A 45 7.06 -14.95 -0.38
N SER A 46 8.14 -14.70 0.31
CA SER A 46 8.53 -15.39 1.55
C SER A 46 8.97 -14.39 2.61
N ASN A 47 8.56 -14.61 3.86
CA ASN A 47 9.07 -13.87 5.01
C ASN A 47 10.30 -14.54 5.66
N VAL A 48 10.71 -15.71 5.16
CA VAL A 48 11.98 -16.35 5.50
C VAL A 48 13.05 -15.77 4.59
N ASN A 49 14.08 -15.14 5.15
CA ASN A 49 15.07 -14.41 4.38
C ASN A 49 16.37 -15.17 4.11
N GLU A 50 16.33 -16.50 4.23
CA GLU A 50 17.47 -17.37 3.93
C GLU A 50 17.03 -18.47 2.97
N ILE A 51 17.60 -18.47 1.77
CA ILE A 51 17.25 -19.40 0.71
C ILE A 51 18.29 -20.52 0.69
N THR A 52 17.82 -21.75 0.70
CA THR A 52 18.66 -22.94 0.53
C THR A 52 18.36 -23.61 -0.80
N VAL A 53 19.41 -23.78 -1.60
CA VAL A 53 19.37 -24.38 -2.95
C VAL A 53 20.24 -25.63 -3.00
N THR A 54 19.81 -26.60 -3.80
CA THR A 54 20.54 -27.84 -4.06
C THR A 54 20.69 -28.06 -5.55
N TRP A 55 21.74 -28.78 -5.94
CA TRP A 55 22.04 -29.16 -7.32
C TRP A 55 22.77 -30.50 -7.34
N ASP A 56 22.89 -31.07 -8.53
CA ASP A 56 23.66 -32.27 -8.81
C ASP A 56 24.68 -31.96 -9.91
N GLY A 57 25.96 -32.18 -9.63
CA GLY A 57 27.05 -32.02 -10.60
C GLY A 57 27.71 -33.32 -11.00
N SER A 58 27.08 -34.47 -10.75
CA SER A 58 27.61 -35.80 -11.07
C SER A 58 27.80 -36.03 -12.57
N ASN A 59 27.10 -35.26 -13.41
CA ASN A 59 27.25 -35.25 -14.87
C ASN A 59 28.44 -34.43 -15.38
N VAL A 60 29.09 -33.62 -14.53
CA VAL A 60 30.17 -32.73 -14.93
C VAL A 60 31.50 -33.48 -14.93
N THR A 61 32.18 -33.52 -16.07
CA THR A 61 33.48 -34.19 -16.18
C THR A 61 34.58 -33.29 -15.61
N ASN A 62 35.57 -33.86 -14.89
CA ASN A 62 36.69 -33.10 -14.30
C ASN A 62 36.28 -31.98 -13.32
N LEU A 63 35.17 -32.13 -12.61
CA LEU A 63 34.70 -31.16 -11.63
C LEU A 63 35.73 -30.89 -10.50
N ASP A 64 36.12 -29.63 -10.35
CA ASP A 64 37.04 -29.11 -9.32
C ASP A 64 36.35 -28.15 -8.31
N GLY A 65 35.07 -27.86 -8.52
CA GLY A 65 34.26 -27.07 -7.60
C GLY A 65 33.18 -26.28 -8.34
N TYR A 66 32.59 -25.31 -7.66
CA TYR A 66 31.53 -24.47 -8.23
C TYR A 66 31.83 -23.01 -7.97
N ALA A 67 31.64 -22.16 -8.98
CA ALA A 67 31.56 -20.73 -8.81
C ALA A 67 30.10 -20.36 -8.56
N ILE A 68 29.80 -19.67 -7.45
CA ILE A 68 28.43 -19.27 -7.10
C ILE A 68 28.28 -17.75 -6.92
N LEU A 69 27.06 -17.26 -7.11
CA LEU A 69 26.70 -15.87 -6.87
C LEU A 69 25.24 -15.78 -6.45
N TRP A 70 24.99 -14.93 -5.44
CA TRP A 70 23.67 -14.47 -5.03
C TRP A 70 23.59 -12.98 -5.30
N ASP A 71 22.65 -12.55 -6.11
CA ASP A 71 22.42 -11.13 -6.38
C ASP A 71 20.98 -10.88 -6.90
N ASN A 72 20.74 -9.68 -7.41
CA ASN A 72 19.46 -9.23 -7.92
C ASN A 72 19.40 -9.17 -9.47
N ASP A 73 20.38 -9.72 -10.18
CA ASP A 73 20.44 -9.73 -11.65
C ASP A 73 20.34 -11.15 -12.20
N GLN A 74 19.24 -11.45 -12.88
CA GLN A 74 18.97 -12.76 -13.49
C GLN A 74 20.08 -13.24 -14.47
N ASN A 75 20.87 -12.32 -15.03
CA ASN A 75 21.86 -12.61 -16.06
C ASN A 75 23.30 -12.67 -15.53
N SER A 76 23.48 -12.55 -14.22
CA SER A 76 24.79 -12.56 -13.60
C SER A 76 25.57 -13.85 -13.84
N ILE A 77 26.88 -13.70 -14.02
CA ILE A 77 27.80 -14.81 -14.30
C ILE A 77 28.82 -14.91 -13.16
N PRO A 78 28.77 -15.97 -12.32
CA PRO A 78 29.67 -16.13 -11.17
C PRO A 78 31.15 -16.15 -11.55
N SER A 79 31.99 -15.29 -10.98
CA SER A 79 33.45 -15.41 -11.14
C SER A 79 34.01 -16.56 -10.28
N SER A 80 35.21 -17.05 -10.60
CA SER A 80 35.88 -18.11 -9.82
C SER A 80 36.28 -17.71 -8.39
N ASN A 81 36.01 -16.47 -7.97
CA ASN A 81 36.36 -15.96 -6.65
C ASN A 81 35.50 -16.55 -5.53
N ASN A 82 34.26 -16.92 -5.82
CA ASN A 82 33.32 -17.52 -4.86
C ASN A 82 33.23 -19.02 -5.09
N LYS A 83 34.28 -19.75 -4.70
CA LYS A 83 34.44 -21.19 -4.95
C LYS A 83 33.88 -22.04 -3.81
N LEU A 84 32.96 -22.93 -4.15
CA LEU A 84 32.57 -24.05 -3.30
C LEU A 84 33.33 -25.34 -3.68
N PRO A 85 33.68 -26.21 -2.71
CA PRO A 85 34.25 -27.52 -2.99
C PRO A 85 33.31 -28.39 -3.83
N LYS A 86 33.88 -29.27 -4.68
CA LYS A 86 33.10 -30.20 -5.52
C LYS A 86 32.21 -31.19 -4.76
N THR A 87 32.45 -31.39 -3.47
CA THR A 87 31.66 -32.25 -2.59
C THR A 87 30.38 -31.58 -2.08
N VAL A 88 30.24 -30.27 -2.27
CA VAL A 88 29.07 -29.51 -1.84
C VAL A 88 27.98 -29.60 -2.91
N THR A 89 26.79 -30.01 -2.50
CA THR A 89 25.60 -30.14 -3.38
C THR A 89 24.44 -29.25 -2.91
N GLN A 90 24.70 -28.40 -1.92
CA GLN A 90 23.74 -27.47 -1.34
C GLN A 90 24.45 -26.27 -0.74
N THR A 91 23.82 -25.10 -0.82
CA THR A 91 24.29 -23.89 -0.15
C THR A 91 23.10 -23.06 0.30
N SER A 92 23.34 -22.21 1.31
CA SER A 92 22.38 -21.22 1.77
C SER A 92 22.89 -19.82 1.44
N SER A 93 21.98 -18.88 1.21
CA SER A 93 22.31 -17.48 0.92
C SER A 93 22.86 -16.71 2.13
N GLY A 94 22.64 -17.24 3.34
CA GLY A 94 22.60 -16.42 4.55
C GLY A 94 21.39 -15.46 4.53
N ALA A 95 21.34 -14.55 5.51
CA ALA A 95 20.27 -13.57 5.63
C ALA A 95 20.32 -12.54 4.49
N LEU A 96 19.28 -12.52 3.67
CA LEU A 96 19.07 -11.56 2.59
C LEU A 96 18.15 -10.42 3.05
N PRO A 97 18.33 -9.18 2.57
CA PRO A 97 17.33 -8.13 2.73
C PRO A 97 16.14 -8.35 1.78
N ASP A 98 15.06 -7.62 2.04
CA ASP A 98 13.86 -7.60 1.20
C ASP A 98 14.24 -7.24 -0.26
N GLY A 99 13.67 -7.99 -1.21
CA GLY A 99 13.99 -7.83 -2.63
C GLY A 99 13.84 -9.12 -3.43
N THR A 100 14.19 -9.02 -4.72
CA THR A 100 14.15 -10.14 -5.66
C THR A 100 15.55 -10.70 -5.87
N TRP A 101 15.75 -11.97 -5.56
CA TRP A 101 17.05 -12.62 -5.55
C TRP A 101 17.13 -13.78 -6.54
N TYR A 102 18.32 -13.97 -7.09
CA TYR A 102 18.67 -15.08 -7.97
C TYR A 102 19.89 -15.82 -7.42
N PHE A 103 19.93 -17.13 -7.65
CA PHE A 103 21.12 -17.94 -7.42
C PHE A 103 21.71 -18.38 -8.74
N HIS A 104 23.01 -18.13 -8.90
CA HIS A 104 23.77 -18.53 -10.07
C HIS A 104 24.87 -19.50 -9.68
N ILE A 105 25.03 -20.53 -10.48
CA ILE A 105 26.08 -21.52 -10.29
C ILE A 105 26.66 -21.91 -11.63
N ARG A 106 27.99 -22.10 -11.68
CA ARG A 106 28.62 -22.81 -12.79
C ARG A 106 29.75 -23.72 -12.30
N PRO A 107 29.95 -24.89 -12.91
CA PRO A 107 31.07 -25.76 -12.57
C PRO A 107 32.43 -25.11 -12.85
N ILE A 108 33.42 -25.40 -12.02
CA ILE A 108 34.84 -25.14 -12.26
C ILE A 108 35.47 -26.49 -12.61
N LEU A 109 36.15 -26.58 -13.75
CA LEU A 109 36.77 -27.81 -14.26
C LEU A 109 38.28 -27.80 -13.98
N SER A 110 38.89 -28.96 -13.75
CA SER A 110 40.34 -29.08 -13.55
C SER A 110 41.14 -29.10 -14.87
N ALA A 111 42.29 -28.41 -14.89
CA ALA A 111 43.40 -28.51 -15.85
C ALA A 111 43.12 -28.24 -17.35
N PRO A 112 43.30 -27.00 -17.86
CA PRO A 112 43.39 -25.74 -17.11
C PRO A 112 42.06 -25.42 -16.39
N PRO A 113 42.03 -24.55 -15.37
CA PRO A 113 40.77 -24.15 -14.75
C PRO A 113 39.87 -23.48 -15.80
N LEU A 114 38.84 -24.21 -16.21
CA LEU A 114 37.82 -23.76 -17.15
C LEU A 114 36.49 -23.61 -16.41
N LEU A 115 35.63 -22.72 -16.92
CA LEU A 115 34.32 -22.45 -16.35
C LEU A 115 33.25 -23.07 -17.24
N GLY A 116 32.38 -23.88 -16.64
CA GLY A 116 31.22 -24.47 -17.31
C GLY A 116 30.10 -23.46 -17.59
N GLN A 117 28.97 -23.97 -18.09
CA GLN A 117 27.80 -23.14 -18.37
C GLN A 117 27.12 -22.69 -17.07
N VAL A 118 26.59 -21.46 -17.07
CA VAL A 118 25.81 -20.93 -15.95
C VAL A 118 24.42 -21.56 -15.90
N SER A 119 24.02 -21.95 -14.70
CA SER A 119 22.65 -22.29 -14.34
C SER A 119 22.15 -21.25 -13.34
N THR A 120 20.95 -20.73 -13.57
CA THR A 120 20.30 -19.72 -12.74
C THR A 120 18.96 -20.26 -12.23
N ILE A 121 18.61 -19.94 -11.00
CA ILE A 121 17.27 -20.18 -10.44
C ILE A 121 16.76 -18.96 -9.67
N GLY A 122 15.46 -18.74 -9.70
CA GLY A 122 14.77 -17.56 -9.18
C GLY A 122 13.79 -17.01 -10.23
N PRO A 123 13.02 -15.96 -9.91
CA PRO A 123 13.20 -15.07 -8.77
C PRO A 123 12.75 -15.66 -7.44
N PHE A 124 13.49 -15.40 -6.38
CA PHE A 124 13.04 -15.58 -5.00
C PHE A 124 12.70 -14.21 -4.41
N ILE A 125 11.47 -14.04 -3.91
CA ILE A 125 10.99 -12.74 -3.45
C ILE A 125 10.99 -12.73 -1.91
N ILE A 126 11.90 -11.97 -1.32
CA ILE A 126 12.03 -11.83 0.14
C ILE A 126 11.24 -10.59 0.59
N VAL A 127 10.32 -10.77 1.53
CA VAL A 127 9.48 -9.72 2.13
C VAL A 127 9.36 -9.97 3.63
N THR A 128 10.29 -9.38 4.40
CA THR A 128 10.32 -9.50 5.87
C THR A 128 9.57 -8.37 6.58
N THR A 129 9.21 -7.32 5.85
CA THR A 129 8.37 -6.22 6.34
C THR A 129 6.89 -6.46 6.03
N PRO A 130 5.94 -5.89 6.79
CA PRO A 130 4.53 -5.95 6.42
C PRO A 130 4.30 -5.14 5.14
N VAL A 131 3.60 -5.73 4.16
CA VAL A 131 3.27 -5.07 2.89
C VAL A 131 1.76 -5.09 2.70
N VAL A 132 1.20 -3.98 2.23
CA VAL A 132 -0.21 -3.88 1.84
C VAL A 132 -0.25 -3.62 0.34
N ASP A 133 -0.91 -4.51 -0.39
CA ASP A 133 -1.09 -4.36 -1.85
C ASP A 133 -2.39 -3.62 -2.17
N SER A 134 -3.43 -3.79 -1.35
CA SER A 134 -4.71 -3.11 -1.52
C SER A 134 -5.48 -2.99 -0.20
N TRP A 135 -6.52 -2.14 -0.21
CA TRP A 135 -7.44 -2.00 0.90
C TRP A 135 -8.87 -1.81 0.41
N THR A 136 -9.83 -2.25 1.22
CA THR A 136 -11.26 -2.12 0.94
C THR A 136 -11.99 -1.61 2.18
N PRO A 137 -12.87 -0.59 2.05
CA PRO A 137 -13.18 0.15 0.81
C PRO A 137 -12.02 1.08 0.39
N ALA A 138 -11.91 1.40 -0.91
CA ALA A 138 -10.80 2.20 -1.46
C ALA A 138 -10.77 3.65 -0.92
N THR A 139 -11.94 4.22 -0.61
CA THR A 139 -12.11 5.55 -0.01
C THR A 139 -12.92 5.43 1.27
N PRO A 140 -12.32 4.96 2.37
CA PRO A 140 -13.03 4.78 3.62
C PRO A 140 -13.34 6.13 4.27
N LYS A 141 -14.38 6.10 5.10
CA LYS A 141 -14.80 7.21 5.96
C LYS A 141 -14.36 6.97 7.40
N PRO A 142 -14.28 8.01 8.22
CA PRO A 142 -14.11 7.84 9.66
C PRO A 142 -15.19 6.89 10.22
N GLY A 143 -14.78 5.87 10.97
CA GLY A 143 -15.64 4.82 11.50
C GLY A 143 -15.82 3.59 10.61
N ASP A 144 -15.42 3.63 9.33
CA ASP A 144 -15.49 2.45 8.47
C ASP A 144 -14.50 1.38 8.93
N SER A 145 -14.90 0.11 8.80
CA SER A 145 -13.97 -1.02 8.89
C SER A 145 -13.26 -1.19 7.56
N VAL A 146 -11.93 -1.11 7.58
CA VAL A 146 -11.06 -1.27 6.42
C VAL A 146 -10.38 -2.62 6.51
N THR A 147 -10.46 -3.39 5.44
CA THR A 147 -9.68 -4.63 5.24
C THR A 147 -8.47 -4.31 4.38
N LEU A 148 -7.29 -4.62 4.90
CA LEU A 148 -6.01 -4.60 4.19
C LEU A 148 -5.74 -5.99 3.63
N SER A 149 -5.34 -6.05 2.37
CA SER A 149 -4.85 -7.26 1.71
C SER A 149 -3.39 -7.06 1.32
N GLY A 150 -2.56 -8.03 1.67
CA GLY A 150 -1.12 -7.93 1.46
C GLY A 150 -0.36 -9.17 1.92
N PHE A 151 0.82 -8.96 2.50
CA PHE A 151 1.72 -10.03 2.92
C PHE A 151 2.40 -9.69 4.25
N ASN A 152 2.62 -10.71 5.08
CA ASN A 152 3.34 -10.61 6.36
C ASN A 152 2.67 -9.61 7.32
N LEU A 153 1.33 -9.59 7.34
CA LEU A 153 0.48 -8.81 8.25
C LEU A 153 0.23 -9.63 9.52
N LYS A 154 1.16 -9.56 10.49
CA LYS A 154 1.20 -10.45 11.65
C LYS A 154 0.17 -10.10 12.71
N GLU A 155 -0.19 -11.09 13.53
CA GLU A 155 -1.06 -10.86 14.69
C GLU A 155 -0.44 -9.83 15.64
N GLY A 156 -1.26 -8.89 16.12
CA GLY A 156 -0.81 -7.78 16.96
C GLY A 156 -0.09 -6.65 16.23
N ILE A 157 -0.17 -6.59 14.89
CA ILE A 157 0.30 -5.45 14.10
C ILE A 157 -0.33 -4.14 14.60
N GLN A 158 0.45 -3.05 14.56
CA GLN A 158 0.01 -1.69 14.90
C GLN A 158 0.05 -0.79 13.66
N ILE A 159 -0.88 0.14 13.57
CA ILE A 159 -0.92 1.16 12.51
C ILE A 159 -0.76 2.55 13.12
N GLU A 160 0.20 3.32 12.62
CA GLU A 160 0.34 4.75 12.85
C GLU A 160 -0.13 5.50 11.59
N ILE A 161 -0.98 6.53 11.75
CA ILE A 161 -1.58 7.28 10.65
C ILE A 161 -1.04 8.71 10.66
N TYR A 162 -0.45 9.14 9.54
CA TYR A 162 0.20 10.44 9.37
C TYR A 162 -0.47 11.29 8.31
N ALA A 163 -0.45 12.61 8.49
CA ALA A 163 -1.00 13.56 7.52
C ALA A 163 -0.01 13.94 6.39
N ASP A 164 1.25 13.55 6.50
CA ASP A 164 2.34 13.89 5.58
C ASP A 164 3.15 12.66 5.15
N SER A 165 3.78 12.74 3.98
CA SER A 165 4.58 11.63 3.42
C SER A 165 5.87 11.36 4.20
N GLU A 166 6.37 12.36 4.90
CA GLU A 166 7.59 12.27 5.71
C GLU A 166 7.35 11.61 7.07
N MET A 167 6.09 11.26 7.38
CA MET A 167 5.68 10.61 8.64
C MET A 167 6.04 11.44 9.88
N THR A 168 5.83 12.76 9.83
CA THR A 168 6.17 13.67 10.94
C THR A 168 4.94 14.20 11.69
N ASP A 169 3.76 14.20 11.07
CA ASP A 169 2.50 14.69 11.65
C ASP A 169 1.56 13.51 11.96
N LEU A 170 1.80 12.87 13.12
CA LEU A 170 1.00 11.75 13.60
C LEU A 170 -0.41 12.20 14.00
N ARG A 171 -1.43 11.53 13.46
CA ARG A 171 -2.85 11.82 13.69
C ARG A 171 -3.57 10.76 14.52
N ALA A 172 -3.16 9.50 14.41
CA ALA A 172 -3.73 8.43 15.19
C ALA A 172 -2.81 7.20 15.26
N THR A 173 -3.00 6.40 16.31
CA THR A 173 -2.43 5.06 16.44
C THR A 173 -3.56 4.07 16.65
N VAL A 174 -3.53 2.96 15.91
CA VAL A 174 -4.52 1.88 15.96
C VAL A 174 -3.81 0.59 16.36
N SER A 175 -4.16 0.06 17.53
CA SER A 175 -3.52 -1.14 18.10
C SER A 175 -4.43 -2.36 18.18
N ASN A 176 -5.74 -2.19 17.99
CA ASN A 176 -6.73 -3.28 18.00
C ASN A 176 -6.96 -3.79 16.57
N ILE A 177 -5.90 -4.27 15.93
CA ILE A 177 -5.98 -4.77 14.56
C ILE A 177 -6.23 -6.27 14.62
N PHE A 178 -7.30 -6.69 13.96
CA PHE A 178 -7.64 -8.10 13.84
C PHE A 178 -7.02 -8.65 12.57
N VAL A 179 -6.11 -9.60 12.70
CA VAL A 179 -5.67 -10.41 11.56
C VAL A 179 -6.80 -11.40 11.26
N ILE A 180 -7.36 -11.30 10.06
CA ILE A 180 -8.60 -12.01 9.71
C ILE A 180 -8.26 -13.36 9.06
N SER A 181 -7.03 -13.54 8.58
CA SER A 181 -6.57 -14.78 7.96
C SER A 181 -5.34 -15.33 8.68
N GLY A 182 -5.36 -16.62 9.03
CA GLY A 182 -4.23 -17.29 9.69
C GLY A 182 -2.96 -17.41 8.82
N ASP A 183 -3.01 -16.95 7.57
CA ASP A 183 -1.91 -16.90 6.61
C ASP A 183 -1.22 -15.52 6.54
N GLU A 184 -1.58 -14.57 7.43
CA GLU A 184 -1.00 -13.23 7.52
C GLU A 184 -1.15 -12.39 6.24
N THR A 185 -2.15 -12.67 5.40
CA THR A 185 -2.43 -11.91 4.17
C THR A 185 -3.51 -10.84 4.32
N HIS A 186 -4.33 -10.92 5.38
CA HIS A 186 -5.44 -9.99 5.61
C HIS A 186 -5.48 -9.48 7.05
N ALA A 187 -5.66 -8.16 7.20
CA ALA A 187 -5.89 -7.52 8.49
C ALA A 187 -7.00 -6.47 8.39
N SER A 188 -7.76 -6.25 9.46
CA SER A 188 -8.76 -5.19 9.52
C SER A 188 -8.56 -4.24 10.67
N PHE A 189 -8.87 -2.97 10.41
CA PHE A 189 -8.91 -1.92 11.42
C PHE A 189 -10.09 -0.99 11.16
N THR A 190 -10.52 -0.27 12.19
CA THR A 190 -11.54 0.78 12.05
C THR A 190 -10.85 2.13 11.90
N VAL A 191 -11.26 2.93 10.91
CA VAL A 191 -10.74 4.28 10.72
C VAL A 191 -11.15 5.15 11.93
N PRO A 192 -10.20 5.83 12.61
CA PRO A 192 -10.53 6.67 13.76
C PRO A 192 -11.51 7.79 13.40
N GLN A 193 -12.53 8.00 14.23
CA GLN A 193 -13.61 8.97 13.95
C GLN A 193 -13.15 10.43 13.94
N ASN A 194 -12.04 10.74 14.58
CA ASN A 194 -11.50 12.10 14.70
C ASN A 194 -10.66 12.53 13.48
N LEU A 195 -10.49 11.68 12.47
CA LEU A 195 -9.74 12.03 11.26
C LEU A 195 -10.58 12.87 10.31
N SER A 196 -10.01 13.99 9.87
CA SER A 196 -10.58 14.81 8.80
C SER A 196 -10.42 14.14 7.44
N PRO A 197 -11.18 14.53 6.41
CA PRO A 197 -10.92 14.11 5.04
C PRO A 197 -9.54 14.52 4.59
N GLY A 198 -8.87 13.66 3.83
CA GLY A 198 -7.55 13.95 3.33
C GLY A 198 -6.83 12.71 2.84
N THR A 199 -5.62 12.94 2.34
CA THR A 199 -4.67 11.88 2.04
C THR A 199 -3.81 11.66 3.28
N TYR A 200 -3.72 10.40 3.70
CA TYR A 200 -2.92 9.96 4.83
C TYR A 200 -1.89 8.94 4.38
N TYR A 201 -0.92 8.72 5.26
CA TYR A 201 0.13 7.74 5.11
C TYR A 201 0.11 6.83 6.32
N LEU A 202 0.19 5.52 6.12
CA LEU A 202 0.19 4.55 7.20
C LEU A 202 1.60 3.99 7.39
N SER A 203 2.05 3.89 8.64
CA SER A 203 3.15 3.02 9.03
C SER A 203 2.58 1.83 9.76
N LEU A 204 2.89 0.63 9.28
CA LEU A 204 2.51 -0.63 9.89
C LEU A 204 3.71 -1.19 10.63
N GLN A 205 3.56 -1.60 11.89
CA GLN A 205 4.61 -2.25 12.66
C GLN A 205 4.13 -3.61 13.17
N ASN A 206 4.81 -4.67 12.75
CA ASN A 206 4.59 -6.00 13.28
C ASN A 206 5.15 -6.14 14.70
N SER A 207 4.72 -7.18 15.42
CA SER A 207 5.19 -7.51 16.77
C SER A 207 6.69 -7.82 16.86
N ASP A 208 7.34 -8.19 15.74
CA ASP A 208 8.79 -8.35 15.62
C ASP A 208 9.56 -7.03 15.39
N GLY A 209 8.83 -5.90 15.36
CA GLY A 209 9.38 -4.56 15.19
C GLY A 209 9.61 -4.14 13.74
N LYS A 210 9.38 -5.01 12.76
CA LYS A 210 9.53 -4.68 11.33
C LYS A 210 8.43 -3.73 10.88
N LYS A 211 8.82 -2.69 10.13
CA LYS A 211 7.92 -1.63 9.68
C LYS A 211 7.72 -1.66 8.16
N GLY A 212 6.47 -1.48 7.75
CA GLY A 212 6.05 -1.25 6.37
C GLY A 212 5.36 0.10 6.23
N ILE A 213 5.29 0.64 5.01
CA ILE A 213 4.68 1.93 4.72
C ILE A 213 3.64 1.77 3.62
N VAL A 214 2.49 2.43 3.80
CA VAL A 214 1.43 2.55 2.79
C VAL A 214 1.20 4.03 2.53
N GLY A 215 1.43 4.44 1.28
CA GLY A 215 1.16 5.81 0.85
C GLY A 215 -0.25 5.99 0.30
N ASN A 216 -0.70 7.24 0.29
CA ASN A 216 -1.92 7.67 -0.40
C ASN A 216 -3.23 7.02 0.09
N PHE A 217 -3.33 6.73 1.38
CA PHE A 217 -4.58 6.27 1.98
C PHE A 217 -5.57 7.44 2.08
N LYS A 218 -6.52 7.48 1.16
CA LYS A 218 -7.46 8.60 1.04
C LYS A 218 -8.69 8.36 1.92
N ILE A 219 -8.78 9.11 3.01
CA ILE A 219 -9.99 9.19 3.81
C ILE A 219 -10.89 10.26 3.19
N ILE A 220 -12.13 9.90 2.91
CA ILE A 220 -13.17 10.86 2.54
C ILE A 220 -14.11 11.05 3.72
N THR A 221 -14.85 12.15 3.72
CA THR A 221 -16.05 12.24 4.57
C THR A 221 -17.27 12.40 3.69
N ASN A 222 -18.40 11.92 4.20
CA ASN A 222 -19.68 12.50 3.86
C ASN A 222 -19.98 13.57 4.91
N ARG A 223 -19.38 14.75 4.79
CA ARG A 223 -19.70 15.90 5.64
C ARG A 223 -20.95 16.57 5.11
N VAL A 224 -22.04 15.82 5.10
CA VAL A 224 -23.35 16.35 4.69
C VAL A 224 -23.73 17.53 5.58
N LEU A 225 -23.26 17.49 6.84
CA LEU A 225 -23.55 18.50 7.82
C LEU A 225 -22.54 19.66 7.85
N ASP A 226 -21.43 19.65 7.11
CA ASP A 226 -20.54 20.82 6.93
C ASP A 226 -21.03 21.63 5.72
N VAL A 227 -22.11 22.37 5.95
CA VAL A 227 -22.91 23.06 4.93
C VAL A 227 -22.22 24.30 4.40
N ASP A 228 -21.47 25.02 5.23
CA ASP A 228 -20.69 26.18 4.81
C ASP A 228 -19.25 25.83 4.39
N GLY A 229 -18.79 24.61 4.66
CA GLY A 229 -17.55 24.07 4.11
C GLY A 229 -16.32 24.62 4.80
N ASP A 230 -16.45 25.03 6.06
CA ASP A 230 -15.36 25.59 6.86
C ASP A 230 -14.47 24.51 7.52
N GLY A 231 -14.83 23.25 7.33
CA GLY A 231 -14.10 22.14 7.88
C GLY A 231 -14.58 21.72 9.28
N LYS A 232 -15.70 22.25 9.76
CA LYS A 232 -16.34 21.89 11.03
C LYS A 232 -17.81 21.58 10.78
N THR A 233 -18.46 21.06 11.83
CA THR A 233 -19.90 20.91 11.84
C THR A 233 -20.38 21.52 13.14
N ASP A 234 -20.90 22.74 13.05
CA ASP A 234 -21.32 23.56 14.20
C ASP A 234 -22.83 23.83 14.15
N ALA A 235 -23.45 23.88 15.33
CA ALA A 235 -24.88 24.13 15.45
C ALA A 235 -25.28 25.53 14.97
N LEU A 236 -24.43 26.54 15.20
CA LEU A 236 -24.75 27.95 14.93
C LEU A 236 -24.46 28.36 13.48
N THR A 237 -23.65 27.58 12.75
CA THR A 237 -23.46 27.76 11.32
C THR A 237 -24.27 26.71 10.56
N ASP A 238 -23.82 25.47 10.55
CA ASP A 238 -24.40 24.43 9.72
C ASP A 238 -25.79 24.00 10.16
N GLY A 239 -25.97 23.71 11.45
CA GLY A 239 -27.27 23.34 11.99
C GLY A 239 -28.33 24.41 11.74
N LEU A 240 -27.94 25.69 11.87
CA LEU A 240 -28.80 26.82 11.59
C LEU A 240 -29.09 26.99 10.09
N LEU A 241 -28.10 26.81 9.21
CA LEU A 241 -28.29 26.83 7.75
C LEU A 241 -29.26 25.74 7.29
N ILE A 242 -29.10 24.50 7.79
CA ILE A 242 -30.00 23.38 7.51
C ILE A 242 -31.41 23.72 7.97
N LEU A 243 -31.57 24.11 9.24
CA LEU A 243 -32.89 24.43 9.80
C LEU A 243 -33.58 25.55 9.01
N ARG A 244 -32.85 26.62 8.67
CA ARG A 244 -33.38 27.73 7.88
C ARG A 244 -33.79 27.27 6.47
N TYR A 245 -32.95 26.50 5.81
CA TYR A 245 -33.26 25.96 4.49
C TYR A 245 -34.53 25.10 4.49
N LEU A 246 -34.69 24.23 5.50
CA LEU A 246 -35.88 23.38 5.64
C LEU A 246 -37.15 24.17 5.98
N PHE A 247 -37.03 25.31 6.68
CA PHE A 247 -38.15 26.25 6.82
C PHE A 247 -38.47 27.05 5.54
N GLY A 248 -37.71 26.85 4.47
CA GLY A 248 -37.92 27.55 3.19
C GLY A 248 -37.22 28.91 3.10
N PHE A 249 -36.34 29.28 4.05
CA PHE A 249 -35.57 30.51 3.93
C PHE A 249 -34.53 30.41 2.81
N ARG A 250 -34.37 31.49 2.05
CA ARG A 250 -33.49 31.62 0.89
C ARG A 250 -32.84 33.02 0.87
N GLY A 251 -31.84 33.23 0.04
CA GLY A 251 -31.12 34.50 -0.06
C GLY A 251 -30.48 34.92 1.27
N GLN A 252 -30.57 36.21 1.61
CA GLN A 252 -29.98 36.73 2.86
C GLN A 252 -30.60 36.10 4.12
N ALA A 253 -31.88 35.71 4.08
CA ALA A 253 -32.52 35.06 5.23
C ALA A 253 -31.94 33.67 5.53
N LEU A 254 -31.38 33.00 4.52
CA LEU A 254 -30.66 31.75 4.71
C LEU A 254 -29.31 32.00 5.40
N ILE A 255 -28.49 32.88 4.82
CA ILE A 255 -27.06 32.97 5.15
C ILE A 255 -26.70 33.99 6.25
N SER A 256 -27.56 34.97 6.53
CA SER A 256 -27.20 36.08 7.44
C SER A 256 -26.86 35.57 8.84
N GLN A 257 -25.61 35.81 9.27
CA GLN A 257 -25.06 35.37 10.56
C GLN A 257 -25.08 33.85 10.79
N ALA A 258 -25.16 33.05 9.72
CA ALA A 258 -25.16 31.59 9.80
C ALA A 258 -23.99 30.96 9.01
N VAL A 259 -23.10 31.77 8.44
CA VAL A 259 -21.93 31.31 7.68
C VAL A 259 -20.68 31.65 8.48
N SER A 260 -19.80 30.66 8.66
CA SER A 260 -18.50 30.80 9.33
C SER A 260 -17.58 31.77 8.60
N GLN A 261 -16.66 32.39 9.32
CA GLN A 261 -15.62 33.23 8.71
C GLN A 261 -14.60 32.42 7.89
N LEU A 262 -14.50 31.11 8.14
CA LEU A 262 -13.63 30.20 7.42
C LEU A 262 -14.37 29.42 6.32
N ALA A 263 -15.65 29.73 6.10
CA ALA A 263 -16.50 29.03 5.14
C ALA A 263 -15.98 29.15 3.71
N THR A 264 -16.07 28.04 2.97
CA THR A 264 -15.76 28.00 1.54
C THR A 264 -17.02 28.18 0.68
N ARG A 265 -18.20 27.91 1.23
CA ARG A 265 -19.52 28.16 0.62
C ARG A 265 -20.19 29.31 1.37
N THR A 266 -20.10 30.50 0.81
CA THR A 266 -20.55 31.73 1.47
C THR A 266 -21.81 32.34 0.87
N SER A 267 -22.19 31.93 -0.34
CA SER A 267 -23.39 32.43 -1.01
C SER A 267 -24.60 31.53 -0.74
N SER A 268 -25.80 32.14 -0.74
CA SER A 268 -27.06 31.38 -0.63
C SER A 268 -27.18 30.34 -1.74
N SER A 269 -26.75 30.68 -2.96
CA SER A 269 -26.81 29.78 -4.10
C SER A 269 -25.96 28.52 -3.91
N ASP A 270 -24.73 28.67 -3.38
CA ASP A 270 -23.83 27.54 -3.15
C ASP A 270 -24.37 26.63 -2.04
N ILE A 271 -24.88 27.23 -0.96
CA ILE A 271 -25.48 26.52 0.17
C ILE A 271 -26.74 25.77 -0.26
N GLU A 272 -27.62 26.41 -1.02
CA GLU A 272 -28.84 25.76 -1.53
C GLU A 272 -28.52 24.60 -2.46
N THR A 273 -27.51 24.76 -3.33
CA THR A 273 -27.06 23.69 -4.24
C THR A 273 -26.49 22.51 -3.45
N PHE A 274 -25.69 22.80 -2.42
CA PHE A 274 -25.13 21.79 -1.54
C PHE A 274 -26.24 21.01 -0.81
N LEU A 275 -27.17 21.72 -0.15
CA LEU A 275 -28.27 21.09 0.58
C LEU A 275 -29.22 20.30 -0.33
N LEU A 276 -29.45 20.77 -1.56
CA LEU A 276 -30.26 20.05 -2.54
C LEU A 276 -29.62 18.70 -2.92
N ASN A 277 -28.30 18.68 -3.14
CA ASN A 277 -27.55 17.47 -3.51
C ASN A 277 -27.59 16.39 -2.43
N TYR A 278 -27.71 16.79 -1.15
CA TYR A 278 -27.77 15.87 -0.02
C TYR A 278 -29.15 15.79 0.64
N SER A 279 -30.18 16.32 -0.01
CA SER A 279 -31.55 16.43 0.55
C SER A 279 -32.06 15.12 1.16
N GLN A 280 -31.89 13.99 0.48
CA GLN A 280 -32.32 12.68 0.98
C GLN A 280 -31.62 12.26 2.28
N MET A 281 -30.36 12.68 2.49
CA MET A 281 -29.61 12.36 3.70
C MET A 281 -30.07 13.20 4.90
N LEU A 282 -30.78 14.31 4.65
CA LEU A 282 -31.37 15.17 5.69
C LEU A 282 -32.70 14.64 6.22
N ASP A 283 -33.24 13.53 5.72
CA ASP A 283 -34.31 12.80 6.41
C ASP A 283 -33.65 11.96 7.52
N ILE A 284 -33.76 12.45 8.76
CA ILE A 284 -33.06 11.97 9.95
C ILE A 284 -33.91 10.98 10.71
N ASP A 285 -35.22 11.19 10.78
CA ASP A 285 -36.14 10.25 11.42
C ASP A 285 -36.64 9.14 10.46
N GLY A 286 -36.30 9.24 9.18
CA GLY A 286 -36.50 8.21 8.16
C GLY A 286 -37.94 8.07 7.71
N ASN A 287 -38.81 9.06 7.92
CA ASN A 287 -40.21 8.97 7.52
C ASN A 287 -40.45 9.25 6.01
N GLY A 288 -39.38 9.51 5.24
CA GLY A 288 -39.45 9.84 3.82
C GLY A 288 -39.80 11.30 3.54
N LYS A 289 -39.88 12.15 4.57
CA LYS A 289 -40.05 13.60 4.47
C LYS A 289 -38.82 14.27 5.05
N ILE A 290 -38.56 15.50 4.60
CA ILE A 290 -37.42 16.29 5.07
C ILE A 290 -38.01 17.58 5.64
N ASP A 291 -38.27 17.57 6.94
CA ASP A 291 -39.04 18.60 7.62
C ASP A 291 -38.19 19.32 8.68
N ALA A 292 -38.37 20.65 8.79
CA ALA A 292 -37.55 21.47 9.69
C ALA A 292 -37.71 21.10 11.18
N LEU A 293 -38.94 20.75 11.59
CA LEU A 293 -39.28 20.51 13.00
C LEU A 293 -38.96 19.09 13.47
N THR A 294 -38.73 18.17 12.55
CA THR A 294 -38.33 16.79 12.87
C THR A 294 -36.86 16.64 12.56
N ASP A 295 -36.46 16.76 11.30
CA ASP A 295 -35.08 16.50 10.89
C ASP A 295 -34.13 17.64 11.23
N GLY A 296 -34.49 18.87 10.85
CA GLY A 296 -33.67 20.05 11.12
C GLY A 296 -33.44 20.25 12.61
N LEU A 297 -34.47 20.01 13.43
CA LEU A 297 -34.38 20.13 14.87
C LEU A 297 -33.52 19.02 15.50
N LEU A 298 -33.62 17.77 15.01
CA LEU A 298 -32.77 16.67 15.47
C LEU A 298 -31.29 16.93 15.15
N ILE A 299 -30.98 17.42 13.93
CA ILE A 299 -29.62 17.81 13.56
C ILE A 299 -29.12 18.92 14.49
N LEU A 300 -29.88 20.02 14.62
CA LEU A 300 -29.46 21.15 15.44
C LEU A 300 -29.21 20.75 16.89
N ARG A 301 -30.10 19.95 17.49
CA ARG A 301 -29.93 19.42 18.85
C ARG A 301 -28.71 18.51 18.97
N TYR A 302 -28.50 17.63 18.01
CA TYR A 302 -27.33 16.77 18.00
C TYR A 302 -26.03 17.58 17.98
N LEU A 303 -25.96 18.63 17.15
CA LEU A 303 -24.80 19.52 17.04
C LEU A 303 -24.57 20.35 18.31
N PHE A 304 -25.62 20.73 19.04
CA PHE A 304 -25.50 21.31 20.38
C PHE A 304 -25.10 20.30 21.47
N GLY A 305 -24.93 19.02 21.13
CA GLY A 305 -24.52 17.97 22.07
C GLY A 305 -25.66 17.31 22.83
N PHE A 306 -26.93 17.58 22.48
CA PHE A 306 -28.07 16.87 23.08
C PHE A 306 -28.10 15.41 22.63
N ARG A 307 -28.41 14.51 23.57
CA ARG A 307 -28.46 13.05 23.39
C ARG A 307 -29.65 12.47 24.15
N GLY A 308 -29.99 11.21 23.92
CA GLY A 308 -31.09 10.55 24.65
C GLY A 308 -32.44 11.25 24.45
N ASN A 309 -33.25 11.34 25.51
CA ASN A 309 -34.56 12.00 25.44
C ASN A 309 -34.47 13.47 24.99
N ALA A 310 -33.43 14.20 25.40
CA ALA A 310 -33.29 15.61 25.02
C ALA A 310 -33.04 15.82 23.51
N LEU A 311 -32.51 14.80 22.84
CA LEU A 311 -32.39 14.79 21.37
C LEU A 311 -33.78 14.63 20.74
N CYS A 312 -34.53 13.61 21.15
CA CYS A 312 -35.76 13.17 20.46
C CYS A 312 -37.04 13.89 20.91
N ASP A 313 -37.08 14.49 22.10
CA ASP A 313 -38.33 14.97 22.69
C ASP A 313 -39.05 15.97 21.78
N ARG A 314 -40.25 15.58 21.32
CA ARG A 314 -41.11 16.35 20.39
C ARG A 314 -40.46 16.68 19.03
N ALA A 315 -39.42 15.96 18.63
CA ALA A 315 -38.71 16.14 17.36
C ALA A 315 -38.77 14.90 16.46
N ILE A 316 -39.51 13.86 16.85
CA ILE A 316 -39.72 12.65 16.03
C ILE A 316 -41.09 12.76 15.34
N ALA A 317 -41.14 12.53 14.03
CA ALA A 317 -42.40 12.47 13.30
C ALA A 317 -43.27 11.30 13.77
N VAL A 318 -44.59 11.42 13.57
CA VAL A 318 -45.55 10.34 13.90
C VAL A 318 -45.31 9.09 13.05
N ASP A 319 -44.81 9.26 11.83
CA ASP A 319 -44.51 8.21 10.85
C ASP A 319 -43.00 7.88 10.75
N ALA A 320 -42.19 8.29 11.74
CA ALA A 320 -40.76 8.03 11.79
C ALA A 320 -40.42 6.53 11.83
N ILE A 321 -39.43 6.14 11.04
CA ILE A 321 -38.84 4.78 11.06
C ILE A 321 -37.76 4.70 12.15
N ARG A 322 -36.99 5.77 12.33
CA ARG A 322 -36.02 5.94 13.41
C ARG A 322 -36.64 6.82 14.48
N SER A 323 -37.04 6.20 15.60
CA SER A 323 -37.74 6.88 16.69
C SER A 323 -36.96 6.88 18.02
N GLN A 324 -35.89 6.08 18.12
CA GLN A 324 -35.06 6.00 19.31
C GLN A 324 -33.80 6.85 19.15
N SER A 325 -33.33 7.45 20.24
CA SER A 325 -32.16 8.34 20.20
C SER A 325 -30.92 7.65 19.65
N ILE A 326 -30.72 6.36 19.97
CA ILE A 326 -29.58 5.60 19.49
C ILE A 326 -29.58 5.46 17.95
N ASP A 327 -30.75 5.21 17.35
CA ASP A 327 -30.86 5.06 15.90
C ASP A 327 -30.64 6.39 15.19
N ILE A 328 -31.17 7.48 15.76
CA ILE A 328 -30.95 8.84 15.27
C ILE A 328 -29.46 9.22 15.38
N GLU A 329 -28.83 9.01 16.53
CA GLU A 329 -27.42 9.32 16.74
C GLU A 329 -26.52 8.52 15.80
N ASN A 330 -26.81 7.24 15.60
CA ASN A 330 -26.08 6.39 14.66
C ASN A 330 -26.23 6.88 13.22
N TYR A 331 -27.45 7.27 12.84
CA TYR A 331 -27.67 7.80 11.50
C TYR A 331 -26.95 9.13 11.27
N ILE A 332 -27.08 10.09 12.20
CA ILE A 332 -26.40 11.38 12.11
C ILE A 332 -24.89 11.17 12.01
N LYS A 333 -24.30 10.28 12.84
CA LYS A 333 -22.87 9.94 12.76
C LYS A 333 -22.44 9.39 11.39
N SER A 334 -23.32 8.73 10.65
CA SER A 334 -23.00 8.19 9.33
C SER A 334 -22.92 9.26 8.22
N ILE A 335 -23.42 10.46 8.50
CA ILE A 335 -23.46 11.61 7.57
C ILE A 335 -22.76 12.87 8.16
N TYR A 336 -22.11 12.72 9.31
CA TYR A 336 -21.34 13.74 10.03
C TYR A 336 -19.89 13.74 9.54
#